data_AF-A0A1M4Z5Q6-F1
#
_entry.id   AF-A0A1M4Z5Q6-F1
#
_cell.length_a   1.000
_cell.length_b   1.000
_cell.length_c   1.000
_cell.angle_alpha   90.00
_cell.angle_beta   90.00
_cell.angle_gamma   90.00
#
_symmetry.space_group_name_H-M   'P 1'
#
loop_
_entity.id
_entity.type
_entity.pdbx_description
1 polymer ?
#
loop_
_entity_poly.entity_id
_entity_poly.type
_entity_poly.pdbx_seq_one_letter_code
_entity_poly.pdbx_strand_id
1 'polypeptide(L)'
;MIEVLENPIRETIGDRIATIVEINEDGLPIIQFDGEEEPSQKLYPISGLFKPEKGQRVMMKRFNDTYIIEYNILYLEVMEEPNRNNFEGNVNIDGDLKVDDINSRDINCRDITVTRRTNIDNLSVTGKLDLDSDLNIMGDTTLNKTFINDELSVKDLKVLNTSILTGLKIKGPIGFFEANPTNRKSIDRPVGTNWNLYAVAIAELLDILEEYGLIQQKG
;
A
#
# COMPACT_ATOMS: atom_id res chain seq x y z
N MET A 1 -64.08 80.57 -9.31
CA MET A 1 -63.77 79.70 -10.45
C MET A 1 -62.29 79.38 -10.35
N ILE A 2 -61.96 78.20 -9.82
CA ILE A 2 -60.58 77.75 -9.59
C ILE A 2 -60.29 76.74 -10.68
N GLU A 3 -59.44 77.10 -11.63
CA GLU A 3 -58.88 76.16 -12.60
C GLU A 3 -57.80 75.35 -11.89
N VAL A 4 -58.09 74.06 -11.69
CA VAL A 4 -57.12 73.06 -11.29
C VAL A 4 -56.30 72.73 -12.53
N LEU A 5 -55.05 73.20 -12.58
CA LEU A 5 -54.06 72.72 -13.54
C LEU A 5 -53.64 71.32 -13.09
N GLU A 6 -54.24 70.31 -13.71
CA GLU A 6 -53.76 68.93 -13.62
C GLU A 6 -52.32 68.87 -14.13
N ASN A 7 -51.40 68.57 -13.22
CA ASN A 7 -50.00 68.33 -13.52
C ASN A 7 -49.91 66.86 -13.95
N PRO A 8 -49.62 66.51 -15.22
CA PRO A 8 -49.54 65.13 -15.61
C PRO A 8 -48.34 64.51 -14.89
N ILE A 9 -48.60 63.49 -14.08
CA ILE A 9 -47.58 62.63 -13.48
C ILE A 9 -46.74 62.09 -14.64
N ARG A 10 -45.53 62.61 -14.81
CA ARG A 10 -44.52 61.94 -15.64
C ARG A 10 -44.20 60.66 -14.91
N GLU A 11 -44.68 59.52 -15.40
CA GLU A 11 -44.13 58.21 -15.02
C GLU A 11 -42.62 58.28 -15.21
N THR A 12 -41.88 58.29 -14.11
CA THR A 12 -40.44 58.08 -14.13
C THR A 12 -40.21 56.64 -14.59
N ILE A 13 -39.99 56.48 -15.88
CA ILE A 13 -39.55 55.23 -16.49
C ILE A 13 -38.20 54.86 -15.83
N GLY A 14 -38.24 53.89 -14.92
CA GLY A 14 -37.08 53.35 -14.20
C GLY A 14 -36.39 52.21 -14.96
N ASP A 15 -35.46 51.54 -14.29
CA ASP A 15 -34.84 50.33 -14.83
C ASP A 15 -35.89 49.22 -15.02
N ARG A 16 -35.68 48.37 -16.02
CA ARG A 16 -36.61 47.28 -16.37
C ARG A 16 -35.91 45.94 -16.43
N ILE A 17 -36.69 44.87 -16.40
CA ILE A 17 -36.23 43.51 -16.66
C ILE A 17 -36.72 43.08 -18.04
N ALA A 18 -35.88 42.35 -18.75
CA ALA A 18 -36.24 41.74 -20.02
C ALA A 18 -35.68 40.32 -20.11
N THR A 19 -36.19 39.55 -21.07
CA THR A 19 -35.67 38.24 -21.45
C THR A 19 -35.09 38.31 -22.85
N ILE A 20 -33.89 37.76 -23.06
CA ILE A 20 -33.31 37.60 -24.38
C ILE A 20 -34.06 36.47 -25.09
N VAL A 21 -34.88 36.81 -26.07
CA VAL A 21 -35.69 35.82 -26.81
C VAL A 21 -34.92 35.20 -27.97
N GLU A 22 -33.97 35.94 -28.52
CA GLU A 22 -33.15 35.53 -29.67
C GLU A 22 -31.85 36.33 -29.75
N ILE A 23 -30.83 35.76 -30.38
CA ILE A 23 -29.61 36.46 -30.79
C ILE A 23 -29.67 36.55 -32.32
N ASN A 24 -29.60 37.76 -32.87
CA ASN A 24 -29.64 37.96 -34.32
C ASN A 24 -28.30 37.54 -34.97
N GLU A 25 -28.24 37.60 -36.31
CA GLU A 25 -27.06 37.22 -37.10
C GLU A 25 -25.80 38.06 -36.77
N ASP A 26 -25.98 39.28 -36.27
CA ASP A 26 -24.89 40.19 -35.86
C ASP A 26 -24.44 39.98 -34.40
N GLY A 27 -25.00 38.98 -33.70
CA GLY A 27 -24.68 38.71 -32.29
C GLY A 27 -25.35 39.67 -31.30
N LEU A 28 -26.33 40.46 -31.74
CA LEU A 28 -27.10 41.38 -30.89
C LEU A 28 -28.37 40.71 -30.35
N PRO A 29 -28.69 40.89 -29.06
CA PRO A 29 -29.86 40.31 -28.44
C PRO A 29 -31.15 41.04 -28.85
N ILE A 30 -32.15 40.25 -29.23
CA ILE A 30 -33.54 40.68 -29.29
C ILE A 30 -34.15 40.37 -27.92
N ILE A 31 -34.76 41.38 -27.30
CA ILE A 31 -35.29 41.29 -25.94
C ILE A 31 -36.78 41.52 -25.91
N GLN A 32 -37.46 40.84 -24.99
CA GLN A 32 -38.85 41.11 -24.63
C GLN A 32 -38.87 41.62 -23.20
N PHE A 33 -39.38 42.83 -22.98
CA PHE A 33 -39.51 43.35 -21.62
C PHE A 33 -40.58 42.59 -20.85
N ASP A 34 -40.38 42.50 -19.54
CA ASP A 34 -41.41 42.01 -18.64
C ASP A 34 -42.69 42.85 -18.77
N GLY A 35 -43.83 42.16 -18.92
CA GLY A 35 -45.15 42.77 -19.07
C GLY A 35 -45.53 43.16 -20.50
N GLU A 36 -44.64 42.95 -21.48
CA GLU A 36 -44.95 43.12 -22.91
C GLU A 36 -45.24 41.76 -23.55
N GLU A 37 -46.22 41.69 -24.45
CA GLU A 37 -46.59 40.44 -25.14
C GLU A 37 -45.62 40.09 -26.28
N GLU A 38 -45.03 41.11 -26.90
CA GLU A 38 -44.21 40.98 -28.10
C GLU A 38 -42.75 41.41 -27.83
N PRO A 39 -41.76 40.80 -28.52
CA PRO A 39 -40.39 41.25 -28.47
C PRO A 39 -40.20 42.70 -28.97
N SER A 40 -39.22 43.39 -28.41
CA SER A 40 -38.84 44.73 -28.84
C SER A 40 -38.30 44.71 -30.27
N GLN A 41 -38.83 45.58 -31.12
CA GLN A 41 -38.29 45.85 -32.47
C GLN A 41 -37.02 46.70 -32.44
N LYS A 42 -36.72 47.35 -31.31
CA LYS A 42 -35.48 48.12 -31.11
C LYS A 42 -34.38 47.20 -30.60
N LEU A 43 -33.15 47.44 -31.08
CA LEU A 43 -31.94 46.83 -30.55
C LEU A 43 -31.35 47.71 -29.44
N TYR A 44 -30.78 47.05 -28.43
CA TYR A 44 -30.18 47.73 -27.29
C TYR A 44 -28.68 47.43 -27.20
N PRO A 45 -27.85 48.45 -26.91
CA PRO A 45 -26.44 48.26 -26.66
C PRO A 45 -26.22 47.37 -25.43
N ILE A 46 -25.08 46.67 -25.44
CA ILE A 46 -24.67 45.72 -24.41
C ILE A 46 -23.49 46.32 -23.64
N SER A 47 -23.50 46.21 -22.32
CA SER A 47 -22.33 46.48 -21.48
C SER A 47 -21.17 45.57 -21.92
N GLY A 48 -19.99 46.12 -22.19
CA GLY A 48 -18.92 45.41 -22.90
C GLY A 48 -18.38 44.13 -22.25
N LEU A 49 -18.73 43.85 -20.99
CA LEU A 49 -18.36 42.62 -20.27
C LEU A 49 -19.45 41.54 -20.31
N PHE A 50 -20.65 41.87 -20.77
CA PHE A 50 -21.79 40.95 -20.81
C PHE A 50 -21.82 40.19 -22.13
N LYS A 51 -21.90 38.85 -22.06
CA LYS A 51 -22.10 37.98 -23.22
C LYS A 51 -23.54 37.46 -23.22
N PRO A 52 -24.39 37.93 -24.15
CA PRO A 52 -25.81 37.56 -24.16
C PRO A 52 -26.02 36.11 -24.63
N GLU A 53 -26.94 35.41 -23.99
CA GLU A 53 -27.44 34.11 -24.46
C GLU A 53 -28.97 34.08 -24.47
N LYS A 54 -29.53 33.34 -25.42
CA LYS A 54 -30.99 33.14 -25.51
C LYS A 54 -31.53 32.50 -24.22
N GLY A 55 -32.63 33.03 -23.72
CA GLY A 55 -33.32 32.59 -22.51
C GLY A 55 -32.84 33.29 -21.23
N GLN A 56 -31.77 34.09 -21.28
CA GLN A 56 -31.31 34.82 -20.11
C GLN A 56 -32.25 35.97 -19.75
N ARG A 57 -32.54 36.12 -18.46
CA ARG A 57 -33.12 37.35 -17.91
C ARG A 57 -32.03 38.38 -17.71
N VAL A 58 -32.29 39.62 -18.07
CA VAL A 58 -31.31 40.71 -18.03
C VAL A 58 -31.88 41.96 -17.39
N MET A 59 -31.00 42.71 -16.73
CA MET A 59 -31.29 44.04 -16.23
C MET A 59 -31.09 45.08 -17.35
N MET A 60 -32.13 45.85 -17.61
CA MET A 60 -32.18 46.91 -18.60
C MET A 60 -32.04 48.26 -17.90
N LYS A 61 -30.84 48.84 -17.95
CA LYS A 61 -30.54 50.12 -17.31
C LYS A 61 -30.89 51.27 -18.22
N ARG A 62 -31.63 52.25 -17.71
CA ARG A 62 -31.97 53.43 -18.51
C ARG A 62 -30.73 54.26 -18.83
N PHE A 63 -30.60 54.66 -20.09
CA PHE A 63 -29.57 55.57 -20.56
C PHE A 63 -30.17 56.57 -21.57
N ASN A 64 -30.28 57.84 -21.17
CA ASN A 64 -31.07 58.86 -21.86
C ASN A 64 -32.50 58.38 -22.18
N ASP A 65 -32.81 58.27 -23.47
CA ASP A 65 -34.13 57.90 -24.02
C ASP A 65 -34.19 56.43 -24.47
N THR A 66 -33.20 55.61 -24.06
CA THR A 66 -33.12 54.17 -24.36
C THR A 66 -32.64 53.37 -23.14
N TYR A 67 -32.35 52.08 -23.35
CA TYR A 67 -31.78 51.19 -22.36
C TYR A 67 -30.45 50.61 -22.82
N ILE A 68 -29.63 50.19 -21.86
CA ILE A 68 -28.43 49.37 -22.05
C ILE A 68 -28.66 48.06 -21.31
N ILE A 69 -28.25 46.94 -21.91
CA ILE A 69 -28.22 45.63 -21.25
C ILE A 69 -26.99 45.59 -20.33
N GLU A 70 -27.20 45.54 -19.01
CA GLU A 70 -26.11 45.70 -18.04
C GLU A 70 -25.51 44.35 -17.60
N TYR A 71 -26.33 43.43 -17.08
CA TYR A 71 -25.93 42.10 -16.61
C TYR A 71 -27.11 41.10 -16.61
N ASN A 72 -26.79 39.81 -16.55
CA ASN A 72 -27.78 38.75 -16.34
C ASN A 72 -28.31 38.73 -14.90
N ILE A 73 -29.59 38.40 -14.77
CA ILE A 73 -30.22 38.13 -13.49
C ILE A 73 -30.11 36.63 -13.23
N LEU A 74 -29.25 36.26 -12.30
CA LEU A 74 -29.14 34.88 -11.82
C LEU A 74 -30.08 34.72 -10.63
N TYR A 75 -31.04 33.80 -10.74
CA TYR A 75 -31.68 33.25 -9.55
C TYR A 75 -30.70 32.27 -8.93
N LEU A 76 -30.45 32.39 -7.63
CA LEU A 76 -29.68 31.41 -6.88
C LEU A 76 -30.44 30.07 -6.92
N GLU A 77 -30.14 29.25 -7.92
CA GLU A 77 -30.35 27.80 -7.79
C GLU A 77 -29.35 27.31 -6.74
N VAL A 78 -29.85 26.62 -5.72
CA VAL A 78 -29.02 26.00 -4.70
C VAL A 78 -28.17 24.95 -5.42
N MET A 79 -26.94 25.32 -5.77
CA MET A 79 -25.99 24.38 -6.35
C MET A 79 -25.62 23.37 -5.25
N GLU A 80 -25.97 22.10 -5.42
CA GLU A 80 -25.35 21.03 -4.65
C GLU A 80 -23.84 21.11 -4.90
N GLU A 81 -23.04 21.28 -3.86
CA GLU A 81 -21.59 21.29 -4.02
C GLU A 81 -21.16 19.94 -4.61
N PRO A 82 -20.45 19.93 -5.76
CA PRO A 82 -19.94 18.68 -6.31
C PRO A 82 -19.02 18.04 -5.25
N ASN A 83 -19.23 16.76 -4.97
CA ASN A 83 -18.44 16.01 -4.00
C ASN A 83 -16.98 15.93 -4.48
N ARG A 84 -16.14 16.88 -4.08
CA ARG A 84 -14.77 17.11 -4.61
C ARG A 84 -13.75 16.04 -4.21
N ASN A 85 -14.16 15.00 -3.49
CA ASN A 85 -13.24 14.07 -2.84
C ASN A 85 -13.12 12.68 -3.49
N ASN A 86 -13.88 12.40 -4.55
CA ASN A 86 -13.84 11.10 -5.21
C ASN A 86 -13.32 11.24 -6.64
N PHE A 87 -12.12 10.73 -6.88
CA PHE A 87 -11.60 10.48 -8.23
C PHE A 87 -11.77 8.99 -8.52
N GLU A 88 -12.49 8.65 -9.58
CA GLU A 88 -12.62 7.28 -10.08
C GLU A 88 -11.94 7.19 -11.45
N GLY A 89 -10.96 6.31 -11.58
CA GLY A 89 -10.26 6.10 -12.85
C GLY A 89 -8.79 5.73 -12.68
N ASN A 90 -8.10 5.67 -13.82
CA ASN A 90 -6.67 5.38 -13.86
C ASN A 90 -5.87 6.68 -13.74
N VAL A 91 -4.82 6.65 -12.92
CA VAL A 91 -3.82 7.71 -12.85
C VAL A 91 -2.54 7.17 -13.45
N ASN A 92 -2.01 7.83 -14.47
CA ASN A 92 -0.67 7.56 -15.00
C ASN A 92 0.26 8.68 -14.53
N ILE A 93 1.40 8.31 -13.93
CA ILE A 93 2.36 9.25 -13.36
C ILE A 93 3.70 9.01 -14.05
N ASP A 94 4.11 9.97 -14.87
CA ASP A 94 5.43 10.00 -15.49
C ASP A 94 6.38 10.80 -14.59
N GLY A 95 6.85 10.16 -13.52
CA GLY A 95 7.69 10.77 -12.50
C GLY A 95 7.46 10.22 -11.09
N ASP A 96 7.76 11.03 -10.09
CA ASP A 96 7.63 10.65 -8.68
C ASP A 96 6.23 10.95 -8.14
N LEU A 97 5.64 9.98 -7.44
CA LEU A 97 4.46 10.18 -6.60
C LEU A 97 4.88 10.18 -5.14
N LYS A 98 4.62 11.29 -4.44
CA LYS A 98 4.73 11.36 -2.98
C LYS A 98 3.34 11.27 -2.37
N VAL A 99 3.13 10.26 -1.53
CA VAL A 99 1.90 10.08 -0.76
C VAL A 99 2.28 9.99 0.71
N ASP A 100 1.56 10.69 1.58
CA ASP A 100 1.80 10.62 3.02
C ASP A 100 1.21 9.32 3.60
N ASP A 101 -0.03 8.97 3.25
CA ASP A 101 -0.72 7.76 3.68
C ASP A 101 -1.48 7.08 2.53
N ILE A 102 -1.40 5.75 2.46
CA ILE A 102 -2.18 4.92 1.53
C ILE A 102 -3.00 3.92 2.36
N ASN A 103 -4.33 4.02 2.26
CA ASN A 103 -5.24 3.01 2.80
C ASN A 103 -5.89 2.27 1.62
N SER A 104 -5.33 1.12 1.25
CA SER A 104 -5.84 0.30 0.16
C SER A 104 -6.21 -1.09 0.66
N ARG A 105 -7.26 -1.67 0.06
CA ARG A 105 -7.62 -3.08 0.26
C ARG A 105 -6.61 -4.00 -0.44
N ASP A 106 -6.23 -3.63 -1.66
CA ASP A 106 -5.40 -4.44 -2.53
C ASP A 106 -4.33 -3.55 -3.18
N ILE A 107 -3.11 -4.06 -3.25
CA ILE A 107 -2.00 -3.45 -3.99
C ILE A 107 -1.38 -4.58 -4.82
N ASN A 108 -1.48 -4.46 -6.14
CA ASN A 108 -0.88 -5.42 -7.06
C ASN A 108 0.26 -4.71 -7.80
N CYS A 109 1.49 -5.13 -7.51
CA CYS A 109 2.70 -4.58 -8.10
C CYS A 109 3.53 -5.71 -8.70
N ARG A 110 4.20 -5.44 -9.82
CA ARG A 110 5.23 -6.32 -10.35
C ARG A 110 6.46 -6.33 -9.44
N ASP A 111 6.91 -5.13 -9.08
CA ASP A 111 8.09 -4.89 -8.27
C ASP A 111 7.77 -3.86 -7.18
N ILE A 112 8.24 -4.12 -5.96
CA ILE A 112 8.18 -3.19 -4.84
C ILE A 112 9.58 -3.14 -4.23
N THR A 113 10.14 -1.95 -4.09
CA THR A 113 11.40 -1.73 -3.39
C THR A 113 11.14 -0.85 -2.18
N VAL A 114 11.54 -1.31 -0.99
CA VAL A 114 11.49 -0.52 0.24
C VAL A 114 12.90 -0.31 0.74
N THR A 115 13.33 0.95 0.81
CA THR A 115 14.73 1.31 1.13
C THR A 115 15.00 1.47 2.63
N ARG A 116 13.97 1.40 3.46
CA ARG A 116 14.06 1.59 4.91
C ARG A 116 13.49 0.40 5.67
N ARG A 117 12.26 0.53 6.15
CA ARG A 117 11.62 -0.45 7.01
C ARG A 117 10.19 -0.67 6.53
N THR A 118 9.80 -1.94 6.55
CA THR A 118 8.41 -2.36 6.45
C THR A 118 8.08 -3.10 7.73
N ASN A 119 6.94 -2.77 8.35
CA ASN A 119 6.35 -3.59 9.41
C ASN A 119 5.14 -4.29 8.80
N ILE A 120 5.08 -5.61 8.93
CA ILE A 120 3.99 -6.43 8.38
C ILE A 120 3.47 -7.29 9.52
N ASP A 121 2.19 -7.15 9.86
CA ASP A 121 1.57 -7.96 10.91
C ASP A 121 1.39 -9.41 10.47
N ASN A 122 0.99 -9.62 9.20
CA ASN A 122 0.80 -10.94 8.60
C ASN A 122 1.36 -10.96 7.18
N LEU A 123 2.47 -11.69 6.99
CA LEU A 123 3.05 -11.95 5.67
C LEU A 123 2.72 -13.37 5.22
N SER A 124 2.09 -13.51 4.06
CA SER A 124 1.86 -14.80 3.41
C SER A 124 2.55 -14.82 2.06
N VAL A 125 3.41 -15.81 1.84
CA VAL A 125 4.13 -16.00 0.58
C VAL A 125 3.73 -17.37 0.02
N THR A 126 3.04 -17.38 -1.11
CA THR A 126 2.64 -18.62 -1.80
C THR A 126 3.72 -19.16 -2.73
N GLY A 127 4.67 -18.30 -3.12
CA GLY A 127 5.83 -18.64 -3.94
C GLY A 127 7.11 -18.79 -3.12
N LYS A 128 8.19 -18.18 -3.62
CA LYS A 128 9.52 -18.21 -3.00
C LYS A 128 9.74 -16.93 -2.18
N LEU A 129 10.32 -17.07 -1.00
CA LEU A 129 10.90 -15.99 -0.22
C LEU A 129 12.42 -16.18 -0.23
N ASP A 130 13.13 -15.20 -0.79
CA ASP A 130 14.60 -15.14 -0.75
C ASP A 130 15.03 -14.07 0.25
N LEU A 131 15.97 -14.42 1.11
CA LEU A 131 16.57 -13.52 2.11
C LEU A 131 18.09 -13.58 1.93
N ASP A 132 18.71 -12.47 1.59
CA ASP A 132 20.17 -12.37 1.38
C ASP A 132 20.93 -12.06 2.69
N SER A 133 20.23 -12.09 3.82
CA SER A 133 20.76 -11.73 5.14
C SER A 133 20.06 -12.54 6.23
N ASP A 134 20.16 -12.10 7.47
CA ASP A 134 19.67 -12.84 8.63
C ASP A 134 18.15 -12.90 8.70
N LEU A 135 17.66 -14.09 9.08
CA LEU A 135 16.30 -14.29 9.57
C LEU A 135 16.35 -14.43 11.09
N ASN A 136 15.92 -13.40 11.82
CA ASN A 136 15.83 -13.44 13.28
C ASN A 136 14.38 -13.69 13.70
N ILE A 137 14.12 -14.81 14.39
CA ILE A 137 12.80 -15.20 14.88
C ILE A 137 12.86 -15.24 16.41
N MET A 138 12.10 -14.35 17.06
CA MET A 138 12.02 -14.31 18.52
C MET A 138 10.99 -15.30 19.11
N GLY A 139 10.05 -15.77 18.27
CA GLY A 139 9.05 -16.77 18.63
C GLY A 139 9.35 -18.14 18.04
N ASP A 140 8.30 -18.94 17.87
CA ASP A 140 8.43 -20.27 17.28
C ASP A 140 8.41 -20.21 15.75
N THR A 141 9.14 -21.13 15.11
CA THR A 141 9.07 -21.38 13.67
C THR A 141 8.76 -22.86 13.42
N THR A 142 7.87 -23.13 12.47
CA THR A 142 7.57 -24.49 12.03
C THR A 142 8.00 -24.64 10.57
N LEU A 143 8.92 -25.57 10.32
CA LEU A 143 9.42 -25.85 8.98
C LEU A 143 9.11 -27.31 8.63
N ASN A 144 8.34 -27.51 7.55
CA ASN A 144 7.91 -28.86 7.13
C ASN A 144 9.01 -29.61 6.37
N LYS A 145 9.81 -28.88 5.58
CA LYS A 145 10.93 -29.41 4.82
C LYS A 145 12.04 -28.37 4.85
N THR A 146 13.16 -28.73 5.46
CA THR A 146 14.33 -27.86 5.59
C THR A 146 15.54 -28.58 5.04
N PHE A 147 16.32 -27.87 4.24
CA PHE A 147 17.61 -28.33 3.78
C PHE A 147 18.66 -27.30 4.17
N ILE A 148 19.73 -27.77 4.81
CA ILE A 148 20.84 -26.93 5.26
C ILE A 148 22.05 -27.40 4.47
N ASN A 149 22.58 -26.50 3.64
CA ASN A 149 23.65 -26.83 2.70
C ASN A 149 25.04 -26.80 3.32
N ASP A 150 25.24 -25.97 4.34
CA ASP A 150 26.57 -25.67 4.87
C ASP A 150 26.63 -26.04 6.35
N GLU A 151 26.24 -25.13 7.25
CA GLU A 151 26.32 -25.34 8.69
C GLU A 151 24.96 -25.20 9.39
N LEU A 152 24.70 -26.11 10.32
CA LEU A 152 23.69 -25.95 11.37
C LEU A 152 24.41 -25.86 12.72
N SER A 153 24.38 -24.67 13.32
CA SER A 153 24.87 -24.46 14.69
C SER A 153 23.69 -24.30 15.63
N VAL A 154 23.64 -25.13 16.68
CA VAL A 154 22.54 -25.17 17.65
C VAL A 154 23.12 -25.24 19.05
N LYS A 155 22.59 -24.40 19.96
CA LYS A 155 22.98 -24.42 21.37
C LYS A 155 22.27 -25.54 22.12
N ASP A 156 20.96 -25.62 21.95
CA ASP A 156 20.08 -26.57 22.64
C ASP A 156 19.22 -27.30 21.60
N LEU A 157 19.55 -28.56 21.32
CA LEU A 157 18.83 -29.37 20.35
C LEU A 157 18.05 -30.49 21.04
N LYS A 158 16.72 -30.48 20.89
CA LYS A 158 15.84 -31.58 21.27
C LYS A 158 15.28 -32.22 20.01
N VAL A 159 15.63 -33.47 19.76
CA VAL A 159 15.12 -34.24 18.61
C VAL A 159 14.17 -35.33 19.12
N LEU A 160 12.98 -35.41 18.54
CA LEU A 160 11.97 -36.43 18.83
C LEU A 160 11.63 -37.21 17.55
N ASN A 161 11.33 -38.50 17.66
CA ASN A 161 10.88 -39.34 16.55
C ASN A 161 11.81 -39.30 15.31
N THR A 162 13.12 -39.27 15.52
CA THR A 162 14.10 -39.25 14.42
C THR A 162 14.52 -40.65 14.01
N SER A 163 14.65 -40.84 12.70
CA SER A 163 15.37 -41.97 12.10
C SER A 163 16.67 -41.43 11.52
N ILE A 164 17.77 -41.57 12.26
CA ILE A 164 19.09 -41.18 11.76
C ILE A 164 19.54 -42.24 10.75
N LEU A 165 19.41 -41.93 9.46
CA LEU A 165 19.86 -42.80 8.38
C LEU A 165 21.40 -42.77 8.35
N THR A 166 22.01 -43.78 9.00
CA THR A 166 23.42 -44.20 8.94
C THR A 166 24.47 -43.14 8.59
N GLY A 167 25.38 -42.83 9.53
CA GLY A 167 26.62 -42.09 9.22
C GLY A 167 26.89 -40.84 10.04
N LEU A 168 26.34 -40.73 11.26
CA LEU A 168 26.81 -39.74 12.23
C LEU A 168 28.30 -39.97 12.49
N LYS A 169 29.16 -39.14 11.88
CA LYS A 169 30.60 -39.11 12.16
C LYS A 169 30.85 -37.96 13.13
N ILE A 170 30.88 -38.28 14.41
CA ILE A 170 31.29 -37.33 15.45
C ILE A 170 32.78 -37.08 15.26
N LYS A 171 33.17 -35.85 14.96
CA LYS A 171 34.57 -35.45 14.88
C LYS A 171 34.95 -34.84 16.23
N GLY A 172 35.60 -35.64 17.07
CA GLY A 172 35.94 -35.34 18.46
C GLY A 172 36.09 -36.64 19.26
N PRO A 173 36.65 -36.62 20.47
CA PRO A 173 36.74 -37.83 21.29
C PRO A 173 35.34 -38.38 21.57
N ILE A 174 35.05 -39.55 21.00
CA ILE A 174 33.86 -40.37 21.33
C ILE A 174 34.21 -41.38 22.44
N GLY A 175 35.45 -41.34 22.96
CA GLY A 175 35.83 -42.09 24.14
C GLY A 175 35.13 -41.53 25.38
N PHE A 176 34.80 -42.40 26.33
CA PHE A 176 34.54 -41.93 27.69
C PHE A 176 35.87 -41.43 28.25
N PHE A 177 35.85 -40.33 29.03
CA PHE A 177 37.04 -39.76 29.69
C PHE A 177 38.19 -39.36 28.74
N GLU A 178 37.92 -38.55 27.71
CA GLU A 178 38.95 -37.91 26.87
C GLU A 178 39.82 -38.85 26.01
N ALA A 179 39.48 -40.14 25.95
CA ALA A 179 40.21 -41.12 25.14
C ALA A 179 39.91 -40.99 23.62
N ASN A 180 40.91 -41.33 22.79
CA ASN A 180 40.78 -41.29 21.34
C ASN A 180 39.80 -42.37 20.84
N PRO A 181 38.92 -42.07 19.87
CA PRO A 181 38.00 -43.07 19.33
C PRO A 181 38.79 -44.14 18.57
N THR A 182 38.82 -45.36 19.09
CA THR A 182 39.47 -46.51 18.44
C THR A 182 38.44 -47.44 17.79
N ASN A 183 38.82 -48.06 16.67
CA ASN A 183 38.02 -49.12 16.03
C ASN A 183 37.78 -50.28 17.00
N ARG A 184 36.74 -51.09 16.76
CA ARG A 184 36.48 -52.32 17.54
C ARG A 184 37.74 -53.19 17.58
N LYS A 185 38.28 -53.42 18.78
CA LYS A 185 39.35 -54.39 19.02
C LYS A 185 38.80 -55.71 19.55
N SER A 186 39.48 -56.81 19.29
CA SER A 186 39.12 -58.15 19.75
C SER A 186 40.35 -58.85 20.30
N ILE A 187 40.14 -59.65 21.34
CA ILE A 187 41.17 -60.51 21.93
C ILE A 187 40.78 -61.95 21.64
N ASP A 188 41.77 -62.76 21.28
CA ASP A 188 41.57 -64.17 21.05
C ASP A 188 41.28 -64.88 22.38
N ARG A 189 40.24 -65.72 22.37
CA ARG A 189 39.87 -66.49 23.56
C ARG A 189 40.99 -67.50 23.87
N PRO A 190 41.58 -67.50 25.08
CA PRO A 190 42.54 -68.52 25.46
C PRO A 190 41.87 -69.90 25.47
N VAL A 191 42.55 -70.90 24.92
CA VAL A 191 42.08 -72.29 24.89
C VAL A 191 43.10 -73.17 25.62
N GLY A 192 42.64 -74.00 26.56
CA GLY A 192 43.47 -74.91 27.34
C GLY A 192 43.63 -74.51 28.81
N THR A 193 44.57 -75.12 29.52
CA THR A 193 44.81 -74.91 30.97
C THR A 193 46.07 -74.10 31.27
N ASN A 194 46.72 -73.52 30.26
CA ASN A 194 47.93 -72.73 30.45
C ASN A 194 47.60 -71.34 30.99
N TRP A 195 47.87 -71.12 32.27
CA TRP A 195 47.63 -69.86 32.97
C TRP A 195 48.28 -68.65 32.28
N ASN A 196 49.46 -68.82 31.66
CA ASN A 196 50.15 -67.72 31.00
C ASN A 196 49.35 -67.15 29.82
N LEU A 197 48.57 -67.98 29.12
CA LEU A 197 47.72 -67.51 28.02
C LEU A 197 46.55 -66.64 28.53
N TYR A 198 46.02 -66.97 29.71
CA TYR A 198 44.96 -66.16 30.34
C TYR A 198 45.50 -64.83 30.86
N ALA A 199 46.71 -64.80 31.43
CA ALA A 199 47.34 -63.58 31.89
C ALA A 199 47.58 -62.58 30.75
N VAL A 200 48.04 -63.05 29.59
CA VAL A 200 48.25 -62.22 28.39
C VAL A 200 46.92 -61.65 27.88
N ALA A 201 45.89 -62.48 27.74
CA ALA A 201 44.58 -62.02 27.28
C ALA A 201 43.92 -61.01 28.24
N ILE A 202 44.15 -61.14 29.54
CA ILE A 202 43.67 -60.16 30.53
C ILE A 202 44.43 -58.84 30.40
N ALA A 203 45.76 -58.87 30.23
CA ALA A 203 46.55 -57.65 30.03
C ALA A 203 46.12 -56.91 28.76
N GLU A 204 45.94 -57.61 27.64
CA GLU A 204 45.43 -57.02 26.40
C GLU A 204 44.01 -56.43 26.58
N LEU A 205 43.16 -57.06 27.41
CA LEU A 205 41.83 -56.53 27.71
C LEU A 205 41.91 -55.24 28.51
N LEU A 206 42.79 -55.17 29.49
CA LEU A 206 42.99 -53.97 30.29
C LEU A 206 43.53 -52.82 29.44
N ASP A 207 44.51 -53.08 28.57
CA ASP A 207 45.05 -52.07 27.65
C ASP A 207 43.97 -51.53 26.70
N ILE A 208 43.13 -52.41 26.14
CA ILE A 208 42.01 -52.01 25.28
C ILE A 208 40.98 -51.18 26.06
N LEU A 209 40.64 -51.59 27.28
CA LEU A 209 39.69 -50.86 28.12
C LEU A 209 40.22 -49.47 28.52
N GLU A 210 41.51 -49.36 28.79
CA GLU A 210 42.19 -48.08 29.07
C GLU A 210 42.24 -47.18 27.82
N GLU A 211 42.54 -47.74 26.65
CA GLU A 211 42.46 -47.00 25.38
C GLU A 211 41.04 -46.49 25.05
N TYR A 212 39.99 -47.19 25.48
CA TYR A 212 38.60 -46.71 25.39
C TYR A 212 38.24 -45.72 26.52
N GLY A 213 39.13 -45.50 27.48
CA GLY A 213 38.93 -44.68 28.68
C GLY A 213 38.02 -45.31 29.72
N LEU A 214 37.66 -46.60 29.60
CA LEU A 214 36.69 -47.26 30.49
C LEU A 214 37.28 -47.61 31.87
N ILE A 215 38.60 -47.63 31.99
CA ILE A 215 39.33 -47.82 33.25
C ILE A 215 40.52 -46.85 33.31
N GLN A 216 40.96 -46.51 34.51
CA GLN A 216 42.23 -45.81 34.77
C GLN A 216 43.11 -46.71 35.63
N GLN A 217 44.33 -46.99 35.20
CA GLN A 217 45.31 -47.61 36.08
C GLN A 217 45.76 -46.58 37.10
N LYS A 218 45.55 -46.87 38.39
CA LYS A 218 46.21 -46.10 39.45
C LYS A 218 47.70 -46.41 39.39
N GLY A 219 48.50 -45.41 39.04
CA GLY A 219 49.95 -45.42 39.26
C GLY A 219 50.31 -45.49 40.73
#